data_AF-A0A517QQ97-F1
#
_entry.id   AF-A0A517QQ97-F1
#
_cell.length_a   1.000
_cell.length_b   1.000
_cell.length_c   1.000
_cell.angle_alpha   90.00
_cell.angle_beta   90.00
_cell.angle_gamma   90.00
#
_symmetry.space_group_name_H-M   'P 1'
#
loop_
_entity.id
_entity.type
_entity.pdbx_description
1 polymer ?
#
loop_
_entity_poly.entity_id
_entity_poly.type
_entity_poly.pdbx_seq_one_letter_code
_entity_poly.pdbx_strand_id
1 'polypeptide(L)'
;MPEMTIQEAIENWVESYKEKRFKLHVAGAIVSFLGSLFVLLATYWVVRFCLWFAVSGILGEGMGLLSATLFVIALLFAVYLLVNHEEVENVDLGSDEQTQKVHTAVKESGSRLMSFFGNPETVRGIVKMLSVSILAAPAIIMSGFRQTRLARDIQKIEPDFVTPFLIQLAKSGKRIPMDQLASNLGERSIADLIIQMSLIDGVIVRTKGSNGMYLREDLKGELLKAKNQRKASG
;
A
#
# COMPACT_ATOMS: atom_id res chain seq x y z
N MET A 1 -31.38 -22.98 18.00
CA MET A 1 -30.07 -22.46 17.55
C MET A 1 -29.55 -21.56 18.67
N PRO A 2 -28.33 -21.76 19.17
CA PRO A 2 -27.78 -20.95 20.25
C PRO A 2 -27.68 -19.48 19.83
N GLU A 3 -27.98 -18.57 20.77
CA GLU A 3 -27.92 -17.13 20.53
C GLU A 3 -26.47 -16.65 20.40
N MET A 4 -26.08 -16.22 19.19
CA MET A 4 -24.76 -15.66 18.93
C MET A 4 -24.55 -14.33 19.67
N THR A 5 -23.55 -14.23 20.54
CA THR A 5 -23.31 -13.02 21.36
C THR A 5 -22.85 -11.82 20.51
N ILE A 6 -22.95 -10.59 21.05
CA ILE A 6 -22.42 -9.37 20.38
C ILE A 6 -20.92 -9.51 20.12
N GLN A 7 -20.22 -10.22 21.01
CA GLN A 7 -18.81 -10.52 20.89
C GLN A 7 -18.55 -11.39 19.65
N GLU A 8 -19.22 -12.54 19.54
CA GLU A 8 -19.11 -13.42 18.37
C GLU A 8 -19.46 -12.72 17.05
N ALA A 9 -20.46 -11.82 17.04
CA ALA A 9 -20.83 -11.09 15.83
C ALA A 9 -19.72 -10.13 15.35
N ILE A 10 -19.02 -9.48 16.28
CA ILE A 10 -17.90 -8.57 15.95
C ILE A 10 -16.65 -9.39 15.62
N GLU A 11 -16.42 -10.49 16.31
CA GLU A 11 -15.34 -11.44 16.03
C GLU A 11 -15.43 -11.97 14.60
N ASN A 12 -16.61 -12.45 14.19
CA ASN A 12 -16.88 -12.85 12.79
C ASN A 12 -16.70 -11.71 11.78
N TRP A 13 -17.03 -10.48 12.18
CA TRP A 13 -16.78 -9.30 11.34
C TRP A 13 -15.27 -9.06 11.18
N VAL A 14 -14.49 -9.17 12.26
CA VAL A 14 -13.02 -9.03 12.23
C VAL A 14 -12.39 -10.13 11.38
N GLU A 15 -12.85 -11.38 11.50
CA GLU A 15 -12.41 -12.48 10.64
C GLU A 15 -12.72 -12.22 9.16
N SER A 16 -13.96 -11.82 8.87
CA SER A 16 -14.37 -11.47 7.51
C SER A 16 -13.58 -10.29 6.95
N TYR A 17 -13.30 -9.29 7.79
CA TYR A 17 -12.48 -8.13 7.45
C TYR A 17 -11.04 -8.56 7.12
N LYS A 18 -10.44 -9.38 7.98
CA LYS A 18 -9.09 -9.95 7.82
C LYS A 18 -8.97 -10.70 6.51
N GLU A 19 -9.91 -11.59 6.20
CA GLU A 19 -9.87 -12.37 4.96
C GLU A 19 -10.02 -11.48 3.71
N LYS A 20 -10.98 -10.55 3.71
CA LYS A 20 -11.21 -9.63 2.59
C LYS A 20 -10.00 -8.74 2.32
N ARG A 21 -9.42 -8.16 3.38
CA ARG A 21 -8.26 -7.28 3.26
C ARG A 21 -7.02 -8.05 2.86
N PHE A 22 -6.80 -9.22 3.43
CA PHE A 22 -5.72 -10.10 3.00
C PHE A 22 -5.78 -10.38 1.49
N LYS A 23 -6.94 -10.79 0.97
CA LYS A 23 -7.13 -11.03 -0.47
C LYS A 23 -6.88 -9.77 -1.30
N LEU A 24 -7.34 -8.61 -0.85
CA LEU A 24 -7.15 -7.33 -1.54
C LEU A 24 -5.68 -6.92 -1.61
N HIS A 25 -4.94 -7.04 -0.49
CA HIS A 25 -3.51 -6.72 -0.45
C HIS A 25 -2.69 -7.72 -1.26
N VAL A 26 -3.02 -9.01 -1.24
CA VAL A 26 -2.38 -10.03 -2.10
C VAL A 26 -2.64 -9.73 -3.57
N ALA A 27 -3.88 -9.43 -3.95
CA ALA A 27 -4.22 -9.04 -5.32
C ALA A 27 -3.47 -7.76 -5.74
N GLY A 28 -3.42 -6.75 -4.87
CA GLY A 28 -2.66 -5.52 -5.09
C GLY A 28 -1.15 -5.77 -5.25
N ALA A 29 -0.59 -6.70 -4.47
CA ALA A 29 0.81 -7.11 -4.61
C ALA A 29 1.06 -7.78 -5.97
N ILE A 30 0.20 -8.73 -6.37
CA ILE A 30 0.31 -9.42 -7.67
C ILE A 30 0.23 -8.43 -8.82
N VAL A 31 -0.76 -7.52 -8.80
CA VAL A 31 -0.92 -6.47 -9.82
C VAL A 31 0.31 -5.56 -9.85
N SER A 32 0.86 -5.20 -8.69
CA SER A 32 2.08 -4.39 -8.62
C SER A 32 3.27 -5.13 -9.22
N PHE A 33 3.51 -6.39 -8.88
CA PHE A 33 4.62 -7.16 -9.45
C PHE A 33 4.48 -7.35 -10.97
N LEU A 34 3.28 -7.71 -11.45
CA LEU A 34 3.02 -7.82 -12.89
C LEU A 34 3.19 -6.48 -13.62
N GLY A 35 2.69 -5.40 -13.03
CA GLY A 35 2.87 -4.04 -13.54
C GLY A 35 4.34 -3.64 -13.60
N SER A 36 5.11 -3.93 -12.55
CA SER A 36 6.55 -3.65 -12.53
C SER A 36 7.32 -4.45 -13.57
N LEU A 37 6.97 -5.72 -13.79
CA LEU A 37 7.59 -6.56 -14.80
C LEU A 37 7.34 -5.98 -16.20
N PHE A 38 6.11 -5.53 -16.47
CA PHE A 38 5.75 -4.89 -17.73
C PHE A 38 6.56 -3.59 -17.95
N VAL A 39 6.66 -2.74 -16.93
CA VAL A 39 7.43 -1.48 -17.01
C VAL A 39 8.93 -1.75 -17.19
N LEU A 40 9.49 -2.76 -16.50
CA LEU A 40 10.88 -3.18 -16.68
C LEU A 40 11.14 -3.71 -18.08
N LEU A 41 10.24 -4.51 -18.64
CA LEU A 41 10.35 -5.03 -20.01
C LEU A 41 10.31 -3.88 -21.02
N ALA A 42 9.38 -2.95 -20.88
CA ALA A 42 9.31 -1.76 -21.73
C ALA A 42 10.59 -0.91 -21.62
N THR A 43 11.06 -0.67 -20.39
CA THR A 43 12.31 0.04 -20.11
C THR A 43 13.51 -0.65 -20.77
N TYR A 44 13.59 -1.98 -20.68
CA TYR A 44 14.63 -2.76 -21.31
C TYR A 44 14.68 -2.55 -22.81
N TRP A 45 13.54 -2.64 -23.50
CA TRP A 45 13.49 -2.44 -24.95
C TRP A 45 13.88 -1.02 -25.37
N VAL A 46 13.45 -0.01 -24.60
CA VAL A 46 13.83 1.39 -24.88
C VAL A 46 15.33 1.60 -24.70
N VAL A 47 15.90 1.20 -23.57
CA VAL A 47 17.33 1.35 -23.30
C VAL A 47 18.15 0.58 -24.34
N ARG A 48 17.74 -0.64 -24.66
CA ARG A 48 18.39 -1.46 -25.69
C ARG A 48 18.35 -0.79 -27.06
N PHE A 49 17.21 -0.21 -27.45
CA PHE A 49 17.06 0.51 -28.71
C PHE A 49 17.96 1.75 -28.75
N CYS A 50 17.99 2.55 -27.68
CA CYS A 50 18.89 3.71 -27.57
C CYS A 50 20.36 3.31 -27.67
N LEU A 51 20.77 2.26 -26.98
CA LEU A 51 22.15 1.75 -27.04
C LEU A 51 22.48 1.17 -28.42
N TRP A 52 21.55 0.48 -29.06
CA TRP A 52 21.75 -0.03 -30.42
C TRP A 52 22.03 1.12 -31.40
N PHE A 53 21.29 2.23 -31.34
CA PHE A 53 21.60 3.40 -32.17
C PHE A 53 22.92 4.09 -31.79
N ALA A 54 23.24 4.19 -30.50
CA ALA A 54 24.39 4.95 -30.03
C ALA A 54 25.74 4.22 -30.20
N VAL A 55 25.75 2.90 -30.03
CA VAL A 55 26.99 2.11 -29.89
C VAL A 55 27.02 0.82 -30.71
N SER A 56 26.07 0.56 -31.62
CA SER A 56 26.10 -0.64 -32.49
C SER A 56 27.38 -0.80 -33.31
N GLY A 57 28.04 0.30 -33.69
CA GLY A 57 29.32 0.26 -34.39
C GLY A 57 30.52 -0.17 -33.53
N ILE A 58 30.38 -0.16 -32.20
CA ILE A 58 31.46 -0.44 -31.23
C ILE A 58 31.16 -1.73 -30.45
N LEU A 59 29.96 -1.83 -29.91
CA LEU A 59 29.45 -2.99 -29.20
C LEU A 59 28.62 -3.80 -30.20
N GLY A 60 29.22 -4.86 -30.75
CA GLY A 60 28.50 -5.78 -31.64
C GLY A 60 27.17 -6.26 -31.04
N GLU A 61 26.20 -6.61 -31.89
CA GLU A 61 24.77 -6.83 -31.53
C GLU A 61 24.51 -8.01 -30.54
N GLY A 62 25.55 -8.75 -30.16
CA GLY A 62 25.48 -9.91 -29.29
C GLY A 62 25.48 -9.58 -27.78
N MET A 63 26.26 -10.34 -27.01
CA MET A 63 26.31 -10.25 -25.55
C MET A 63 26.70 -8.86 -25.03
N GLY A 64 27.52 -8.11 -25.77
CA GLY A 64 27.98 -6.77 -25.36
C GLY A 64 26.83 -5.77 -25.21
N LEU A 65 25.91 -5.72 -26.17
CA LEU A 65 24.73 -4.85 -26.11
C LEU A 65 23.78 -5.26 -24.98
N LEU A 66 23.63 -6.56 -24.74
CA LEU A 66 22.81 -7.10 -23.64
C LEU A 66 23.38 -6.70 -22.28
N SER A 67 24.67 -6.91 -22.04
CA SER A 67 25.35 -6.53 -20.81
C SER A 67 25.30 -5.02 -20.57
N ALA A 68 25.52 -4.21 -21.61
CA ALA A 68 25.42 -2.75 -21.52
C ALA A 68 24.00 -2.30 -21.15
N THR A 69 22.97 -2.92 -21.74
CA THR A 69 21.57 -2.62 -21.43
C THR A 69 21.24 -2.92 -19.97
N LEU A 70 21.60 -4.12 -19.49
CA LEU A 70 21.37 -4.51 -18.09
C LEU A 70 22.16 -3.61 -17.12
N PHE A 71 23.39 -3.25 -17.46
CA PHE A 71 24.21 -2.34 -16.66
C PHE A 71 23.57 -0.96 -16.52
N VAL A 72 23.07 -0.37 -17.62
CA VAL A 72 22.38 0.92 -17.60
C VAL A 72 21.11 0.85 -16.75
N ILE A 73 20.31 -0.21 -16.88
CA ILE A 73 19.10 -0.40 -16.05
C ILE A 73 19.47 -0.52 -14.57
N ALA A 74 20.49 -1.31 -14.24
CA ALA A 74 20.97 -1.47 -12.86
C ALA A 74 21.47 -0.14 -12.28
N LEU A 75 22.19 0.66 -13.07
CA LEU A 75 22.67 1.97 -12.67
C LEU A 75 21.50 2.94 -12.42
N LEU A 76 20.49 2.96 -13.30
CA LEU A 76 19.28 3.76 -13.13
C LEU A 76 18.52 3.37 -11.85
N PHE A 77 18.44 2.07 -11.55
CA PHE A 77 17.83 1.56 -10.33
C PHE A 77 18.63 1.99 -9.08
N ALA A 78 19.95 1.88 -9.11
CA ALA A 78 20.81 2.30 -8.02
C ALA A 78 20.72 3.81 -7.75
N VAL A 79 20.72 4.63 -8.80
CA VAL A 79 20.51 6.09 -8.68
C VAL A 79 19.15 6.40 -8.08
N TYR A 80 18.08 5.70 -8.51
CA TYR A 80 16.76 5.89 -7.93
C TYR A 80 16.72 5.58 -6.43
N LEU A 81 17.34 4.46 -6.01
CA LEU A 81 17.39 4.08 -4.60
C LEU A 81 18.20 5.08 -3.75
N LEU A 82 19.28 5.62 -4.30
CA LEU A 82 20.10 6.64 -3.63
C LEU A 82 19.34 7.96 -3.48
N VAL A 83 18.66 8.42 -4.54
CA VAL A 83 17.92 9.70 -4.54
C VAL A 83 16.69 9.63 -3.65
N ASN A 84 16.00 8.49 -3.62
CA ASN A 84 14.77 8.31 -2.84
C ASN A 84 15.03 7.51 -1.55
N HIS A 85 16.27 7.48 -1.05
CA HIS A 85 16.61 6.72 0.16
C HIS A 85 15.73 7.14 1.33
N GLU A 86 15.48 8.44 1.52
CA GLU A 86 14.60 8.93 2.59
C GLU A 86 13.13 8.53 2.40
N GLU A 87 12.62 8.40 1.16
CA GLU A 87 11.27 7.90 0.91
C GLU A 87 11.18 6.37 1.08
N VAL A 88 12.28 5.66 0.88
CA VAL A 88 12.44 4.21 1.09
C VAL A 88 12.69 3.86 2.56
N GLU A 89 13.31 4.77 3.32
CA GLU A 89 13.65 4.62 4.74
C GLU A 89 12.50 5.10 5.64
N ASN A 90 11.84 6.20 5.29
CA ASN A 90 10.67 6.73 6.00
C ASN A 90 9.35 6.23 5.39
N VAL A 91 9.29 4.94 5.03
CA VAL A 91 8.07 4.28 4.54
C VAL A 91 7.06 4.22 5.69
N ASP A 92 6.40 5.35 5.93
CA ASP A 92 5.41 5.54 6.97
C ASP A 92 4.10 4.89 6.48
N LEU A 93 3.63 3.94 7.28
CA LEU A 93 2.69 2.88 6.91
C LEU A 93 1.24 3.32 6.66
N GLY A 94 0.98 4.59 6.31
CA GLY A 94 -0.40 5.05 6.18
C GLY A 94 -0.66 6.44 5.63
N SER A 95 0.25 7.10 4.91
CA SER A 95 -0.09 8.41 4.36
C SER A 95 -0.93 8.28 3.08
N ASP A 96 -2.23 8.60 3.21
CA ASP A 96 -3.16 8.85 2.09
C ASP A 96 -2.57 9.82 1.04
N GLU A 97 -1.60 10.64 1.46
CA GLU A 97 -0.89 11.63 0.65
C GLU A 97 -0.07 11.01 -0.50
N GLN A 98 0.56 9.83 -0.31
CA GLN A 98 1.31 9.17 -1.38
C GLN A 98 0.38 8.58 -2.45
N THR A 99 -0.77 8.03 -2.05
CA THR A 99 -1.77 7.50 -2.99
C THR A 99 -2.35 8.64 -3.84
N GLN A 100 -2.55 9.82 -3.24
CA GLN A 100 -3.01 11.02 -3.94
C GLN A 100 -1.95 11.58 -4.91
N LYS A 101 -0.66 11.57 -4.54
CA LYS A 101 0.44 11.98 -5.43
C LYS A 101 0.60 11.04 -6.64
N VAL A 102 0.49 9.73 -6.44
CA VAL A 102 0.50 8.75 -7.55
C VAL A 102 -0.74 8.90 -8.43
N HIS A 103 -1.92 9.09 -7.85
CA HIS A 103 -3.15 9.33 -8.63
C HIS A 103 -3.07 10.61 -9.45
N THR A 104 -2.45 11.66 -8.90
CA THR A 104 -2.28 12.95 -9.59
C THR A 104 -1.25 12.82 -10.71
N ALA A 105 -0.13 12.14 -10.46
CA ALA A 105 0.90 11.84 -11.47
C ALA A 105 0.34 10.99 -12.64
N VAL A 106 -0.49 9.97 -12.35
CA VAL A 106 -1.12 9.11 -13.36
C VAL A 106 -2.24 9.85 -14.12
N LYS A 107 -3.00 10.71 -13.44
CA LYS A 107 -4.07 11.51 -14.07
C LYS A 107 -3.52 12.63 -14.94
N GLU A 108 -2.38 13.22 -14.56
CA GLU A 108 -1.63 14.17 -15.39
C GLU A 108 -0.90 13.51 -16.56
N SER A 109 -0.44 12.26 -16.41
CA SER A 109 0.18 11.52 -17.52
C SER A 109 -0.84 11.04 -18.56
N GLY A 110 -2.05 10.68 -18.14
CA GLY A 110 -3.10 10.16 -19.03
C GLY A 110 -3.68 11.21 -19.99
N SER A 111 -3.81 12.48 -19.58
CA SER A 111 -4.44 13.53 -20.40
C SER A 111 -3.51 14.14 -21.45
N ARG A 112 -2.19 14.05 -21.24
CA ARG A 112 -1.18 14.56 -22.19
C ARG A 112 -0.80 13.58 -23.28
N LEU A 113 -1.11 12.29 -23.12
CA LEU A 113 -0.75 11.20 -24.03
C LEU A 113 -1.33 11.35 -25.46
N MET A 114 -2.44 12.07 -25.64
CA MET A 114 -3.11 12.23 -26.94
C MET A 114 -2.57 13.38 -27.81
N SER A 115 -1.72 14.27 -27.27
CA SER A 115 -1.10 15.37 -28.06
C SER A 115 0.33 15.07 -28.52
N PHE A 116 0.81 13.83 -28.33
CA PHE A 116 2.20 13.38 -28.47
C PHE A 116 2.73 13.17 -29.90
N PHE A 117 1.95 13.39 -30.97
CA PHE A 117 2.36 12.94 -32.32
C PHE A 117 2.85 14.05 -33.28
N GLY A 118 3.35 15.21 -32.82
CA GLY A 118 3.74 16.24 -33.82
C GLY A 118 4.62 17.45 -33.51
N ASN A 119 5.39 17.55 -32.40
CA ASN A 119 6.18 18.78 -32.13
C ASN A 119 7.64 18.53 -31.63
N PRO A 120 8.61 19.45 -31.78
CA PRO A 120 9.97 19.29 -31.24
C PRO A 120 10.06 19.34 -29.69
N GLU A 121 9.10 20.00 -29.02
CA GLU A 121 8.96 19.91 -27.55
C GLU A 121 8.66 18.49 -27.05
N THR A 122 8.20 17.62 -27.97
CA THR A 122 7.85 16.23 -27.71
C THR A 122 9.06 15.34 -27.47
N VAL A 123 10.27 15.70 -27.94
CA VAL A 123 11.49 14.96 -27.55
C VAL A 123 11.74 15.10 -26.05
N ARG A 124 11.54 16.30 -25.51
CA ARG A 124 11.62 16.54 -24.06
C ARG A 124 10.48 15.85 -23.31
N GLY A 125 9.29 15.78 -23.91
CA GLY A 125 8.14 15.03 -23.40
C GLY A 125 8.36 13.51 -23.39
N ILE A 126 8.94 12.94 -24.45
CA ILE A 126 9.29 11.53 -24.59
C ILE A 126 10.40 11.16 -23.61
N VAL A 127 11.46 11.98 -23.51
CA VAL A 127 12.52 11.78 -22.51
C VAL A 127 11.96 11.86 -21.10
N LYS A 128 11.06 12.81 -20.81
CA LYS A 128 10.35 12.87 -19.52
C LYS A 128 9.50 11.63 -19.28
N MET A 129 8.71 11.20 -20.26
CA MET A 129 7.84 10.03 -20.15
C MET A 129 8.65 8.74 -19.93
N LEU A 130 9.73 8.56 -20.70
CA LEU A 130 10.67 7.46 -20.53
C LEU A 130 11.37 7.52 -19.18
N SER A 131 11.83 8.68 -18.74
CA SER A 131 12.43 8.83 -17.41
C SER A 131 11.43 8.53 -16.30
N VAL A 132 10.17 8.93 -16.44
CA VAL A 132 9.10 8.58 -15.48
C VAL A 132 8.83 7.08 -15.49
N SER A 133 8.77 6.43 -16.65
CA SER A 133 8.59 4.97 -16.74
C SER A 133 9.76 4.20 -16.13
N ILE A 134 10.99 4.63 -16.40
CA ILE A 134 12.23 4.07 -15.84
C ILE A 134 12.24 4.18 -14.31
N LEU A 135 11.84 5.35 -13.78
CA LEU A 135 11.82 5.61 -12.33
C LEU A 135 10.57 5.04 -11.65
N ALA A 136 9.52 4.69 -12.40
CA ALA A 136 8.30 4.11 -11.85
C ALA A 136 8.44 2.62 -11.50
N ALA A 137 9.26 1.85 -12.23
CA ALA A 137 9.45 0.42 -11.94
C ALA A 137 9.90 0.15 -10.49
N PRO A 138 10.96 0.81 -9.95
CA PRO A 138 11.33 0.66 -8.54
C PRO A 138 10.18 0.98 -7.58
N ALA A 139 9.45 2.07 -7.82
CA ALA A 139 8.32 2.49 -6.98
C ALA A 139 7.20 1.44 -6.95
N ILE A 140 6.88 0.85 -8.10
CA ILE A 140 5.85 -0.19 -8.22
C ILE A 140 6.30 -1.48 -7.51
N ILE A 141 7.58 -1.85 -7.62
CA ILE A 141 8.15 -3.00 -6.89
C ILE A 141 8.03 -2.78 -5.38
N MET A 142 8.42 -1.60 -4.90
CA MET A 142 8.30 -1.22 -3.49
C MET A 142 6.84 -1.26 -3.01
N SER A 143 5.90 -0.80 -3.84
CA SER A 143 4.47 -0.97 -3.56
C SER A 143 4.09 -2.45 -3.42
N GLY A 144 4.57 -3.34 -4.30
CA GLY A 144 4.33 -4.79 -4.20
C GLY A 144 4.84 -5.40 -2.89
N PHE A 145 6.04 -5.04 -2.46
CA PHE A 145 6.58 -5.44 -1.16
C PHE A 145 5.76 -4.88 0.01
N ARG A 146 5.33 -3.61 -0.06
CA ARG A 146 4.46 -2.98 0.94
C ARG A 146 3.16 -3.75 1.10
N GLN A 147 2.50 -4.06 -0.02
CA GLN A 147 1.23 -4.81 -0.04
C GLN A 147 1.41 -6.22 0.55
N THR A 148 2.53 -6.87 0.26
CA THR A 148 2.86 -8.20 0.81
C THR A 148 3.12 -8.15 2.32
N ARG A 149 3.83 -7.12 2.80
CA ARG A 149 4.06 -6.89 4.24
C ARG A 149 2.74 -6.62 4.96
N LEU A 150 1.89 -5.74 4.42
CA LEU A 150 0.56 -5.46 4.98
C LEU A 150 -0.31 -6.72 5.03
N ALA A 151 -0.31 -7.54 3.97
CA ALA A 151 -1.03 -8.81 3.98
C ALA A 151 -0.55 -9.74 5.12
N ARG A 152 0.77 -9.82 5.35
CA ARG A 152 1.34 -10.60 6.45
C ARG A 152 0.98 -10.02 7.82
N ASP A 153 0.99 -8.70 7.97
CA ASP A 153 0.66 -8.05 9.23
C ASP A 153 -0.84 -8.19 9.56
N ILE A 154 -1.73 -8.11 8.55
CA ILE A 154 -3.17 -8.38 8.71
C ILE A 154 -3.43 -9.82 9.17
N GLN A 155 -2.61 -10.79 8.73
CA GLN A 155 -2.73 -12.17 9.22
C GLN A 155 -2.47 -12.31 10.72
N LYS A 156 -1.71 -11.39 11.32
CA LYS A 156 -1.41 -11.37 12.77
C LYS A 156 -2.54 -10.76 13.60
N ILE A 157 -3.58 -10.21 12.99
CA ILE A 157 -4.77 -9.74 13.73
C ILE A 157 -5.43 -10.95 14.37
N GLU A 158 -5.53 -10.92 15.69
CA GLU A 158 -6.22 -11.91 16.52
C GLU A 158 -7.64 -11.40 16.83
N PRO A 159 -8.70 -12.00 16.25
CA PRO A 159 -10.08 -11.55 16.43
C PRO A 159 -10.48 -11.47 17.91
N ASP A 160 -10.16 -12.50 18.69
CA ASP A 160 -10.51 -12.62 20.11
C ASP A 160 -9.89 -11.51 20.95
N PHE A 161 -8.66 -11.11 20.59
CA PHE A 161 -7.92 -10.08 21.30
C PHE A 161 -8.45 -8.68 20.98
N VAL A 162 -8.77 -8.41 19.71
CA VAL A 162 -9.14 -7.08 19.23
C VAL A 162 -10.62 -6.75 19.46
N THR A 163 -11.49 -7.76 19.43
CA THR A 163 -12.95 -7.62 19.55
C THR A 163 -13.41 -6.86 20.80
N PRO A 164 -12.91 -7.16 22.03
CA PRO A 164 -13.31 -6.43 23.23
C PRO A 164 -13.01 -4.93 23.16
N PHE A 165 -11.87 -4.55 22.57
CA PHE A 165 -11.48 -3.16 22.41
C PHE A 165 -12.30 -2.44 21.35
N LEU A 166 -12.64 -3.10 20.24
CA LEU A 166 -13.57 -2.56 19.24
C LEU A 166 -14.96 -2.32 19.86
N ILE A 167 -15.45 -3.23 20.70
CA ILE A 167 -16.70 -3.05 21.45
C ILE A 167 -16.62 -1.84 22.38
N GLN A 168 -15.52 -1.73 23.14
CA GLN A 168 -15.30 -0.63 24.07
C GLN A 168 -15.28 0.72 23.35
N LEU A 169 -14.55 0.80 22.23
CA LEU A 169 -14.49 2.00 21.39
C LEU A 169 -15.85 2.35 20.77
N ALA A 170 -16.59 1.35 20.26
CA ALA A 170 -17.90 1.55 19.66
C ALA A 170 -18.93 2.04 20.68
N LYS A 171 -18.87 1.54 21.92
CA LYS A 171 -19.73 1.98 23.03
C LYS A 171 -19.39 3.38 23.53
N SER A 172 -18.11 3.72 23.65
CA SER A 172 -17.71 5.03 24.20
C SER A 172 -18.12 6.17 23.26
N GLY A 173 -18.12 5.93 21.95
CA GLY A 173 -18.39 6.94 20.92
C GLY A 173 -17.42 8.14 20.98
N LYS A 174 -16.34 8.04 21.75
CA LYS A 174 -15.37 9.10 22.02
C LYS A 174 -13.97 8.50 22.00
N ARG A 175 -12.97 9.37 22.08
CA ARG A 175 -11.58 8.94 22.24
C ARG A 175 -11.39 8.27 23.60
N ILE A 176 -10.81 7.08 23.62
CA ILE A 176 -10.41 6.37 24.83
C ILE A 176 -8.89 6.58 25.03
N PRO A 177 -8.45 7.11 26.18
CA PRO A 177 -7.03 7.21 26.51
C PRO A 177 -6.33 5.85 26.53
N MET A 178 -5.07 5.82 26.10
CA MET A 178 -4.28 4.57 26.09
C MET A 178 -4.15 3.95 27.48
N ASP A 179 -4.07 4.75 28.54
CA ASP A 179 -3.99 4.26 29.91
C ASP A 179 -5.24 3.45 30.33
N GLN A 180 -6.42 3.82 29.79
CA GLN A 180 -7.67 3.09 30.03
C GLN A 180 -7.80 1.81 29.19
N LEU A 181 -7.11 1.76 28.05
CA LEU A 181 -7.01 0.53 27.25
C LEU A 181 -5.99 -0.41 27.89
N ALA A 182 -4.91 0.14 28.46
CA ALA A 182 -3.84 -0.59 29.12
C ALA A 182 -4.35 -1.46 30.28
N SER A 183 -5.29 -0.93 31.07
CA SER A 183 -5.86 -1.65 32.22
C SER A 183 -6.62 -2.91 31.83
N ASN A 184 -7.01 -3.06 30.56
CA ASN A 184 -7.81 -4.19 30.07
C ASN A 184 -6.96 -5.24 29.30
N LEU A 185 -5.65 -5.04 29.18
CA LEU A 185 -4.77 -5.88 28.35
C LEU A 185 -4.29 -7.19 29.01
N GLY A 186 -4.44 -7.33 30.33
CA GLY A 186 -3.88 -8.48 31.06
C GLY A 186 -2.36 -8.55 30.91
N GLU A 187 -1.83 -9.69 30.46
CA GLU A 187 -0.39 -9.92 30.25
C GLU A 187 0.15 -9.39 28.91
N ARG A 188 -0.72 -8.91 28.02
CA ARG A 188 -0.31 -8.48 26.67
C ARG A 188 0.18 -7.03 26.64
N SER A 189 1.07 -6.74 25.69
CA SER A 189 1.64 -5.40 25.52
C SER A 189 0.64 -4.45 24.85
N ILE A 190 0.64 -3.18 25.30
CA ILE A 190 -0.11 -2.11 24.62
C ILE A 190 0.43 -1.83 23.22
N ALA A 191 1.71 -2.11 22.98
CA ALA A 191 2.30 -1.98 21.65
C ALA A 191 1.64 -2.96 20.67
N ASP A 192 1.37 -4.20 21.09
CA ASP A 192 0.74 -5.21 20.25
C ASP A 192 -0.71 -4.83 19.93
N LEU A 193 -1.44 -4.28 20.92
CA LEU A 193 -2.77 -3.73 20.69
C LEU A 193 -2.72 -2.59 19.67
N ILE A 194 -1.81 -1.62 19.84
CA ILE A 194 -1.67 -0.50 18.91
C ILE A 194 -1.39 -1.00 17.49
N ILE A 195 -0.47 -1.95 17.33
CA ILE A 195 -0.12 -2.53 16.04
C ILE A 195 -1.36 -3.20 15.41
N GLN A 196 -2.02 -4.12 16.10
CA GLN A 196 -3.17 -4.84 15.53
C GLN A 196 -4.36 -3.93 15.24
N MET A 197 -4.65 -2.99 16.15
CA MET A 197 -5.74 -2.02 15.98
C MET A 197 -5.46 -1.05 14.83
N SER A 198 -4.21 -0.65 14.60
CA SER A 198 -3.84 0.24 13.50
C SER A 198 -4.01 -0.37 12.11
N LEU A 199 -4.07 -1.71 12.01
CA LEU A 199 -4.32 -2.44 10.76
C LEU A 199 -5.81 -2.52 10.40
N ILE A 200 -6.70 -2.08 11.30
CA ILE A 200 -8.14 -2.04 11.06
C ILE A 200 -8.51 -0.65 10.55
N ASP A 201 -8.91 -0.58 9.28
CA ASP A 201 -9.37 0.63 8.62
C ASP A 201 -10.55 1.23 9.38
N GLY A 202 -10.39 2.46 9.84
CA GLY A 202 -11.37 3.18 10.63
C GLY A 202 -11.04 3.25 12.12
N VAL A 203 -10.04 2.51 12.61
CA VAL A 203 -9.45 2.78 13.93
C VAL A 203 -8.38 3.86 13.77
N ILE A 204 -8.51 4.94 14.54
CA ILE A 204 -7.56 6.04 14.51
C ILE A 204 -6.77 6.05 15.82
N VAL A 205 -5.48 5.77 15.71
CA VAL A 205 -4.51 5.85 16.81
C VAL A 205 -3.86 7.24 16.77
N ARG A 206 -4.03 8.03 17.83
CA ARG A 206 -3.33 9.33 17.96
C ARG A 206 -2.26 9.26 19.04
N THR A 207 -1.01 9.43 18.63
CA THR A 207 0.20 9.40 19.48
C THR A 207 0.78 10.80 19.78
N LYS A 208 0.28 11.86 19.12
CA LYS A 208 0.63 13.25 19.42
C LYS A 208 -0.48 13.89 20.27
N GLY A 209 -0.12 14.47 21.43
CA GLY A 209 -1.04 15.06 22.39
C GLY A 209 -1.62 14.02 23.36
N SER A 210 -2.95 14.01 23.55
CA SER A 210 -3.61 13.17 24.57
C SER A 210 -3.77 11.69 24.14
N ASN A 211 -2.68 10.91 24.03
CA ASN A 211 -2.64 9.52 23.57
C ASN A 211 -3.94 8.71 23.73
N GLY A 212 -4.51 8.26 22.61
CA GLY A 212 -5.81 7.57 22.63
C GLY A 212 -6.23 7.00 21.28
N MET A 213 -7.19 6.08 21.32
CA MET A 213 -7.83 5.50 20.13
C MET A 213 -9.28 5.94 20.00
N TYR A 214 -9.78 6.03 18.77
CA TYR A 214 -11.20 6.20 18.49
C TYR A 214 -11.58 5.53 17.17
N LEU A 215 -12.87 5.25 16.99
CA LEU A 215 -13.42 4.74 15.74
C LEU A 215 -13.92 5.90 14.88
N ARG A 216 -13.67 5.79 13.58
CA ARG A 216 -14.30 6.63 12.55
C ARG A 216 -15.79 6.25 12.44
N GLU A 217 -16.63 7.23 12.09
CA GLU A 217 -18.09 7.07 12.10
C GLU A 217 -18.60 6.03 11.08
N ASP A 218 -17.88 5.82 9.98
CA ASP A 218 -18.13 4.75 8.99
C ASP A 218 -18.01 3.35 9.62
N LEU A 219 -16.90 3.08 10.28
CA LEU A 219 -16.64 1.80 10.95
C LEU A 219 -17.61 1.57 12.10
N LYS A 220 -17.94 2.61 12.87
CA LYS A 220 -18.98 2.56 13.90
C LYS A 220 -20.34 2.18 13.32
N GLY A 221 -20.69 2.76 12.16
CA GLY A 221 -21.89 2.40 11.42
C GLY A 221 -21.89 0.94 10.95
N GLU A 222 -20.76 0.43 10.48
CA GLU A 222 -20.60 -0.98 10.08
C GLU A 222 -20.74 -1.95 11.26
N LEU A 223 -20.08 -1.66 12.39
CA LEU A 223 -20.18 -2.47 13.60
C LEU A 223 -21.62 -2.48 14.17
N LEU A 224 -22.33 -1.35 14.10
CA LEU A 224 -23.73 -1.26 14.48
C LEU A 224 -24.65 -2.00 13.50
N LYS A 225 -24.33 -2.01 12.20
CA LYS A 225 -25.05 -2.83 11.20
C LYS A 225 -24.85 -4.32 11.45
N ALA A 226 -23.63 -4.76 11.76
CA ALA A 226 -23.35 -6.15 12.15
C ALA A 226 -24.19 -6.55 13.38
N LYS A 227 -24.33 -5.64 14.35
CA LYS A 227 -25.22 -5.83 15.50
C LYS A 227 -26.71 -5.89 15.12
N ASN A 228 -27.16 -5.08 14.15
CA ASN A 228 -28.58 -4.95 13.79
C ASN A 228 -29.06 -5.96 12.74
N GLN A 229 -28.21 -6.48 11.85
CA GLN A 229 -28.56 -7.57 10.93
C GLN A 229 -29.05 -8.82 11.69
N ARG A 230 -28.59 -9.02 12.94
CA ARG A 230 -29.14 -10.02 13.86
C ARG A 230 -30.60 -9.75 14.27
N LYS A 231 -30.96 -8.49 14.57
CA LYS A 231 -32.34 -8.13 15.01
C LYS A 231 -33.40 -8.36 13.93
N ALA A 232 -33.02 -8.41 12.67
CA ALA A 232 -33.94 -8.61 11.54
C ALA A 232 -34.01 -10.06 11.06
N SER A 233 -33.11 -10.94 11.53
CA SER A 233 -32.98 -12.34 11.07
C SER A 233 -33.50 -13.36 12.10
N GLY A 234 -33.92 -12.90 13.28
CA GLY A 234 -34.55 -13.69 14.34
C GLY A 234 -35.93 -13.14 14.65
#